data_AF-U7GBN4-F1
#
_entry.id   AF-U7GBN4-F1
#
_cell.length_a   1.000
_cell.length_b   1.000
_cell.length_c   1.000
_cell.angle_alpha   90.00
_cell.angle_beta   90.00
_cell.angle_gamma   90.00
#
_symmetry.space_group_name_H-M   'P 1'
#
loop_
_entity.id
_entity.type
_entity.pdbx_description
1 polymer ?
#
loop_
_entity_poly.entity_id
_entity_poly.type
_entity_poly.pdbx_seq_one_letter_code
_entity_poly.pdbx_strand_id
1 'polypeptide(L)'
;MIRYFLAFVFALAFATTLQAQQQQLGPDKELTAEDVEESIKTLEKPMYTPFVELYLLDESKALRKEMQDTRAELIEKVVEKELSVADKSMSYATDTVTYFFYLIAGATSILVVIGWNSIRDMRHQLTSLAEKRVNELVVEYEQRLKFIEEQLQQKSEIIHQNQAEIERTNEVHALWLKASQETSQQNKIAAYDQILDLRPDDVEALSYKADAVLEIREPLWAISLCQRALKLAPDNGHAHYQLACAYAEIGRWEDAVATLEKAIDISEAYRDDASVDPSFEQLQDHESFRNLVFIDQDDSTDA
;
A
#
# COMPACT_ATOMS: atom_id res chain seq x y z
N MET A 1 55.95 34.83 -60.21
CA MET A 1 56.60 36.16 -60.14
C MET A 1 56.76 36.65 -61.57
N ILE A 2 56.48 37.94 -61.86
CA ILE A 2 56.54 38.59 -63.18
C ILE A 2 55.30 38.39 -64.08
N ARG A 3 54.13 38.93 -63.69
CA ARG A 3 53.06 39.37 -64.63
C ARG A 3 52.19 40.53 -64.11
N TYR A 4 52.67 41.29 -63.11
CA TYR A 4 51.93 42.40 -62.48
C TYR A 4 52.78 43.67 -62.27
N PHE A 5 53.67 44.01 -63.22
CA PHE A 5 54.56 45.17 -63.05
C PHE A 5 54.73 46.09 -64.27
N LEU A 6 53.90 45.93 -65.32
CA LEU A 6 54.12 46.67 -66.58
C LEU A 6 52.90 47.42 -67.15
N ALA A 7 51.81 47.53 -66.40
CA ALA A 7 50.62 48.29 -66.83
C ALA A 7 50.35 49.55 -65.97
N PHE A 8 51.27 49.92 -65.08
CA PHE A 8 51.10 51.05 -64.15
C PHE A 8 52.05 52.24 -64.43
N VAL A 9 52.74 52.26 -65.59
CA VAL A 9 53.75 53.31 -65.89
C VAL A 9 53.53 54.00 -67.25
N PHE A 10 52.45 53.71 -67.97
CA PHE A 10 52.18 54.37 -69.26
C PHE A 10 50.85 55.13 -69.22
N ALA A 11 50.94 56.43 -69.55
CA ALA A 11 49.85 57.37 -69.77
C ALA A 11 49.32 58.20 -68.57
N LEU A 12 50.19 58.47 -67.58
CA LEU A 12 50.12 59.71 -66.77
C LEU A 12 50.83 60.89 -67.48
N ALA A 13 50.78 60.93 -68.81
CA ALA A 13 51.54 61.85 -69.66
C ALA A 13 50.74 62.24 -70.91
N PHE A 14 49.54 62.79 -70.73
CA PHE A 14 48.81 63.53 -71.78
C PHE A 14 47.90 64.59 -71.12
N ALA A 15 48.46 65.34 -70.20
CA ALA A 15 48.00 66.68 -69.87
C ALA A 15 49.04 67.65 -70.44
N THR A 16 48.59 68.74 -71.04
CA THR A 16 49.37 69.87 -71.56
C THR A 16 50.25 69.58 -72.78
N THR A 17 49.70 69.81 -73.98
CA THR A 17 50.28 70.69 -75.03
C THR A 17 49.55 70.43 -76.35
N LEU A 18 48.59 71.28 -76.72
CA LEU A 18 48.31 71.58 -78.13
C LEU A 18 47.42 72.81 -78.18
N GLN A 19 48.08 73.95 -78.00
CA GLN A 19 47.57 75.26 -78.30
C GLN A 19 48.18 75.69 -79.64
N ALA A 20 47.30 76.21 -80.49
CA ALA A 20 47.57 76.99 -81.70
C ALA A 20 48.04 76.25 -82.97
N GLN A 21 47.11 76.08 -83.91
CA GLN A 21 47.26 76.82 -85.17
C GLN A 21 45.92 77.43 -85.57
N GLN A 22 45.94 78.76 -85.53
CA GLN A 22 44.89 79.71 -85.83
C GLN A 22 44.96 80.00 -87.33
N GLN A 23 43.83 79.93 -88.04
CA GLN A 23 43.66 80.63 -89.31
C GLN A 23 42.42 81.51 -89.22
N GLN A 24 42.68 82.81 -89.34
CA GLN A 24 41.78 83.94 -89.18
C GLN A 24 40.58 83.88 -90.14
N LEU A 25 39.40 84.25 -89.64
CA LEU A 25 38.38 85.03 -90.36
C LEU A 25 37.44 85.59 -89.27
N GLY A 26 37.77 86.73 -88.65
CA GLY A 26 37.00 87.98 -88.80
C GLY A 26 36.27 88.31 -87.48
N PRO A 27 36.20 89.57 -87.01
CA PRO A 27 35.96 89.88 -85.60
C PRO A 27 34.50 90.24 -85.34
N ASP A 28 33.77 89.46 -84.53
CA ASP A 28 32.44 89.88 -84.06
C ASP A 28 32.35 89.78 -82.52
N LYS A 29 32.14 90.96 -81.94
CA LYS A 29 32.09 91.31 -80.52
C LYS A 29 31.09 90.45 -79.72
N GLU A 30 31.41 90.16 -78.46
CA GLU A 30 30.41 89.79 -77.45
C GLU A 30 29.42 90.96 -77.29
N LEU A 31 28.16 90.76 -77.72
CA LEU A 31 27.09 91.74 -77.59
C LEU A 31 26.58 91.78 -76.15
N THR A 32 26.64 92.96 -75.52
CA THR A 32 26.05 93.20 -74.21
C THR A 32 24.52 93.35 -74.32
N ALA A 33 23.78 93.01 -73.26
CA ALA A 33 22.31 93.07 -73.25
C ALA A 33 21.74 94.46 -73.61
N GLU A 34 22.50 95.53 -73.30
CA GLU A 34 22.17 96.90 -73.72
C GLU A 34 22.32 97.12 -75.25
N ASP A 35 23.30 96.48 -75.92
CA ASP A 35 23.47 96.55 -77.39
C ASP A 35 22.33 95.81 -78.13
N VAL A 36 21.85 94.71 -77.54
CA VAL A 36 20.70 93.95 -78.06
C VAL A 36 19.40 94.76 -77.89
N GLU A 37 19.26 95.52 -76.80
CA GLU A 37 18.08 96.35 -76.57
C GLU A 37 18.03 97.61 -77.47
N GLU A 38 19.19 98.20 -77.79
CA GLU A 38 19.29 99.31 -78.76
C GLU A 38 19.04 98.84 -80.21
N SER A 39 19.46 97.61 -80.53
CA SER A 39 19.16 96.93 -81.80
C SER A 39 17.66 96.61 -81.96
N ILE A 40 16.97 96.24 -80.88
CA ILE A 40 15.52 95.96 -80.87
C ILE A 40 14.68 97.23 -81.08
N LYS A 41 15.13 98.40 -80.60
CA LYS A 41 14.38 99.67 -80.74
C LYS A 41 14.49 100.32 -82.13
N THR A 42 15.43 99.87 -82.98
CA THR A 42 15.65 100.40 -84.36
C THR A 42 15.27 99.42 -85.47
N LEU A 43 14.61 98.30 -85.14
CA LEU A 43 14.21 97.26 -86.09
C LEU A 43 12.85 97.56 -86.76
N GLU A 44 12.86 97.93 -88.04
CA GLU A 44 11.65 98.17 -88.85
C GLU A 44 10.98 96.89 -89.40
N LYS A 45 11.57 95.69 -89.24
CA LYS A 45 10.98 94.38 -89.63
C LYS A 45 11.43 93.22 -88.74
N PRO A 46 10.58 92.21 -88.49
CA PRO A 46 10.91 91.05 -87.65
C PRO A 46 11.99 90.17 -88.29
N MET A 47 12.96 89.73 -87.49
CA MET A 47 14.11 88.88 -87.87
C MET A 47 13.76 87.39 -88.10
N TYR A 48 12.54 87.05 -88.52
CA TYR A 48 12.13 85.66 -88.72
C TYR A 48 11.55 85.41 -90.12
N THR A 49 11.93 84.27 -90.74
CA THR A 49 11.42 83.79 -92.04
C THR A 49 10.61 82.50 -91.87
N PRO A 50 9.52 82.26 -92.64
CA PRO A 50 8.64 81.08 -92.51
C PRO A 50 9.34 79.71 -92.56
N PHE A 51 10.49 79.61 -93.24
CA PHE A 51 11.23 78.35 -93.37
C PHE A 51 11.88 77.89 -92.05
N VAL A 52 12.39 78.83 -91.25
CA VAL A 52 13.05 78.53 -89.97
C VAL A 52 12.03 78.03 -88.94
N GLU A 53 10.79 78.53 -89.00
CA GLU A 53 9.69 78.07 -88.15
C GLU A 53 9.37 76.59 -88.39
N LEU A 54 9.27 76.17 -89.65
CA LEU A 54 8.96 74.77 -90.00
C LEU A 54 10.08 73.80 -89.57
N TYR A 55 11.34 74.17 -89.80
CA TYR A 55 12.48 73.35 -89.39
C TYR A 55 12.55 73.17 -87.87
N LEU A 56 12.38 74.26 -87.10
CA LEU A 56 12.36 74.20 -85.64
C LEU A 56 11.18 73.37 -85.12
N LEU A 57 10.01 73.45 -85.79
CA LEU A 57 8.85 72.62 -85.45
C LEU A 57 9.12 71.13 -85.70
N ASP A 58 9.67 70.76 -86.84
CA ASP A 58 9.99 69.36 -87.16
C ASP A 58 11.06 68.78 -86.25
N GLU A 59 12.12 69.54 -85.97
CA GLU A 59 13.17 69.12 -85.02
C GLU A 59 12.59 68.98 -83.60
N SER A 60 11.73 69.92 -83.17
CA SER A 60 11.06 69.81 -81.87
C SER A 60 10.11 68.61 -81.79
N LYS A 61 9.49 68.23 -82.91
CA LYS A 61 8.58 67.07 -83.01
C LYS A 61 9.36 65.76 -83.02
N ALA A 62 10.47 65.70 -83.74
CA ALA A 62 11.40 64.58 -83.73
C ALA A 62 11.99 64.36 -82.33
N LEU A 63 12.46 65.42 -81.69
CA LEU A 63 12.97 65.39 -80.32
C LEU A 63 11.90 64.94 -79.33
N ARG A 64 10.65 65.40 -79.46
CA ARG A 64 9.54 64.91 -78.63
C ARG A 64 9.28 63.43 -78.83
N LYS A 65 9.37 62.93 -80.07
CA LYS A 65 9.15 61.53 -80.39
C LYS A 65 10.28 60.65 -79.82
N GLU A 66 11.53 61.06 -80.03
CA GLU A 66 12.70 60.36 -79.46
C GLU A 66 12.65 60.37 -77.91
N MET A 67 12.27 61.49 -77.31
CA MET A 67 12.06 61.58 -75.86
C MET A 67 10.91 60.69 -75.38
N GLN A 68 9.86 60.50 -76.18
CA GLN A 68 8.77 59.57 -75.87
C GLN A 68 9.22 58.11 -75.98
N ASP A 69 9.94 57.75 -77.05
CA ASP A 69 10.42 56.39 -77.29
C ASP A 69 11.44 55.97 -76.23
N THR A 70 12.41 56.84 -75.93
CA THR A 70 13.39 56.61 -74.84
C THR A 70 12.72 56.51 -73.48
N ARG A 71 11.71 57.34 -73.20
CA ARG A 71 10.91 57.25 -71.97
C ARG A 71 10.15 55.92 -71.90
N ALA A 72 9.58 55.45 -72.99
CA ALA A 72 8.89 54.17 -73.04
C ALA A 72 9.85 53.00 -72.75
N GLU A 73 11.02 52.98 -73.40
CA GLU A 73 12.05 51.95 -73.16
C GLU A 73 12.59 51.96 -71.73
N LEU A 74 12.82 53.15 -71.15
CA LEU A 74 13.27 53.27 -69.76
C LEU A 74 12.18 52.80 -68.78
N ILE A 75 10.91 53.14 -69.04
CA ILE A 75 9.79 52.64 -68.24
C ILE A 75 9.73 51.12 -68.31
N GLU A 76 9.85 50.53 -69.50
CA GLU A 76 9.84 49.08 -69.69
C GLU A 76 10.96 48.40 -68.88
N LYS A 77 12.21 48.86 -69.02
CA LYS A 77 13.36 48.30 -68.28
C LYS A 77 13.25 48.45 -66.77
N VAL A 78 12.74 49.60 -66.29
CA VAL A 78 12.53 49.82 -64.86
C VAL A 78 11.45 48.89 -64.34
N VAL A 79 10.32 48.78 -65.04
CA VAL A 79 9.22 47.88 -64.66
C VAL A 79 9.68 46.43 -64.67
N GLU A 80 10.43 45.99 -65.69
CA GLU A 80 10.97 44.62 -65.75
C GLU A 80 11.94 44.34 -64.59
N LYS A 81 12.83 45.29 -64.27
CA LYS A 81 13.75 45.15 -63.14
C LYS A 81 13.01 45.10 -61.80
N GLU A 82 12.04 45.99 -61.58
CA GLU A 82 11.21 46.01 -60.37
C GLU A 82 10.40 44.71 -60.25
N LEU A 83 9.82 44.20 -61.34
CA LEU A 83 9.12 42.92 -61.37
C LEU A 83 10.07 41.76 -61.02
N SER A 84 11.29 41.75 -61.58
CA SER A 84 12.29 40.71 -61.27
C SER A 84 12.77 40.76 -59.82
N VAL A 85 12.94 41.95 -59.26
CA VAL A 85 13.29 42.14 -57.84
C VAL A 85 12.13 41.70 -56.95
N ALA A 86 10.90 42.08 -57.28
CA ALA A 86 9.69 41.66 -56.58
C ALA A 86 9.55 40.13 -56.60
N ASP A 87 9.70 39.50 -57.77
CA ASP A 87 9.60 38.05 -57.94
C ASP A 87 10.68 37.30 -57.14
N LYS A 88 11.94 37.73 -57.20
CA LYS A 88 13.01 37.17 -56.36
C LYS A 88 12.72 37.32 -54.87
N SER A 89 12.26 38.49 -54.43
CA SER A 89 11.92 38.73 -53.02
C SER A 89 10.75 37.85 -52.57
N MET A 90 9.75 37.65 -53.44
CA MET A 90 8.61 36.78 -53.19
C MET A 90 9.04 35.30 -53.13
N SER A 91 9.93 34.86 -54.01
CA SER A 91 10.52 33.51 -53.97
C SER A 91 11.29 33.29 -52.66
N TYR A 92 12.17 34.22 -52.26
CA TYR A 92 12.89 34.10 -50.98
C TYR A 92 11.95 34.06 -49.78
N ALA A 93 10.90 34.89 -49.76
CA ALA A 93 9.89 34.86 -48.71
C ALA A 93 9.14 33.52 -48.68
N THR A 94 8.78 32.99 -49.85
CA THR A 94 8.07 31.69 -49.97
C THR A 94 8.96 30.53 -49.54
N ASP A 95 10.22 30.50 -49.97
CA ASP A 95 11.18 29.46 -49.62
C ASP A 95 11.50 29.47 -48.13
N THR A 96 11.76 30.65 -47.54
CA THR A 96 12.02 30.76 -46.10
C THR A 96 10.83 30.27 -45.27
N VAL A 97 9.61 30.69 -45.61
CA VAL A 97 8.38 30.20 -44.96
C VAL A 97 8.26 28.68 -45.11
N THR A 98 8.53 28.13 -46.29
CA THR A 98 8.50 26.69 -46.55
C THR A 98 9.53 25.92 -45.71
N TYR A 99 10.76 26.41 -45.62
CA TYR A 99 11.80 25.81 -44.76
C TYR A 99 11.43 25.87 -43.28
N PHE A 100 10.82 26.96 -42.79
CA PHE A 100 10.31 27.03 -41.42
C PHE A 100 9.23 25.97 -41.16
N PHE A 101 8.29 25.77 -42.10
CA PHE A 101 7.30 24.70 -41.98
C PHE A 101 7.95 23.32 -41.92
N TYR A 102 8.97 23.05 -42.74
CA TYR A 102 9.70 21.77 -42.67
C TYR A 102 10.46 21.58 -41.35
N LEU A 103 11.06 22.63 -40.79
CA LEU A 103 11.72 22.55 -39.48
C LEU A 103 10.72 22.25 -38.36
N ILE A 104 9.56 22.91 -38.37
CA ILE A 104 8.48 22.66 -37.40
C ILE A 104 7.93 21.23 -37.58
N ALA A 105 7.72 20.77 -38.82
CA ALA A 105 7.27 19.42 -39.10
C ALA A 105 8.29 18.36 -38.63
N GLY A 106 9.59 18.59 -38.84
CA GLY A 106 10.65 17.72 -38.35
C GLY A 106 10.69 17.68 -36.81
N ALA A 107 10.65 18.84 -36.16
CA ALA A 107 10.65 18.94 -34.70
C ALA A 107 9.42 18.28 -34.07
N THR A 108 8.23 18.48 -34.65
CA THR A 108 6.99 17.86 -34.18
C THR A 108 7.00 16.35 -34.38
N SER A 109 7.51 15.86 -35.51
CA SER A 109 7.67 14.41 -35.75
C SER A 109 8.58 13.76 -34.70
N ILE A 110 9.72 14.39 -34.40
CA ILE A 110 10.65 13.92 -33.35
C ILE A 110 9.97 13.93 -31.97
N LEU A 111 9.25 15.00 -31.64
CA LEU A 111 8.55 15.13 -30.36
C LEU A 111 7.49 14.04 -30.19
N VAL A 112 6.74 13.72 -31.25
CA VAL A 112 5.74 12.65 -31.22
C VAL A 112 6.38 11.28 -31.00
N VAL A 113 7.51 10.98 -31.65
CA VAL A 113 8.21 9.69 -31.47
C VAL A 113 8.75 9.56 -30.04
N ILE A 114 9.40 10.60 -29.51
CA ILE A 114 9.92 10.62 -28.14
C ILE A 114 8.78 10.53 -27.13
N GLY A 115 7.71 11.30 -27.35
CA GLY A 115 6.51 11.29 -26.51
C GLY A 115 5.84 9.92 -26.49
N TRP A 116 5.70 9.26 -27.64
CA TRP A 116 5.12 7.93 -27.73
C TRP A 116 5.92 6.87 -26.96
N ASN A 117 7.25 6.86 -27.14
CA ASN A 117 8.12 5.94 -26.42
C ASN A 117 8.08 6.20 -24.91
N SER A 118 8.16 7.46 -24.47
CA SER A 118 8.10 7.82 -23.06
C SER A 118 6.76 7.46 -22.41
N ILE A 119 5.63 7.72 -23.08
CA ILE A 119 4.30 7.35 -22.56
C ILE A 119 4.17 5.83 -22.47
N ARG A 120 4.69 5.09 -23.45
CA ARG A 120 4.68 3.62 -23.41
C ARG A 120 5.51 3.10 -22.24
N ASP A 121 6.72 3.61 -22.04
CA ASP A 121 7.61 3.20 -20.96
C ASP A 121 7.00 3.54 -19.59
N MET A 122 6.40 4.73 -19.44
CA MET A 122 5.67 5.12 -18.23
C MET A 122 4.50 4.18 -17.94
N ARG A 123 3.71 3.82 -18.97
CA ARG A 123 2.61 2.86 -18.80
C ARG A 123 3.11 1.50 -18.32
N HIS A 124 4.18 0.97 -18.92
CA HIS A 124 4.76 -0.31 -18.49
C HIS A 124 5.32 -0.25 -17.06
N GLN A 125 6.00 0.84 -16.69
CA GLN A 125 6.50 1.02 -15.34
C GLN A 125 5.34 1.09 -14.32
N LEU A 126 4.29 1.86 -14.63
CA LEU A 126 3.11 1.96 -13.78
C LEU A 126 2.41 0.62 -13.59
N THR A 127 2.19 -0.15 -14.67
CA THR A 127 1.57 -1.49 -14.55
C THR A 127 2.43 -2.44 -13.74
N SER A 128 3.74 -2.46 -13.97
CA SER A 128 4.65 -3.35 -13.21
C SER A 128 4.73 -3.00 -11.73
N LEU A 129 4.70 -1.71 -11.38
CA LEU A 129 4.67 -1.26 -9.98
C LEU A 129 3.34 -1.65 -9.33
N ALA A 130 2.22 -1.44 -10.02
CA ALA A 130 0.91 -1.81 -9.54
C ALA A 130 0.81 -3.32 -9.30
N GLU A 131 1.23 -4.15 -10.25
CA GLU A 131 1.27 -5.61 -10.11
C GLU A 131 2.14 -6.04 -8.93
N LYS A 132 3.33 -5.45 -8.77
CA LYS A 132 4.21 -5.76 -7.64
C LYS A 132 3.56 -5.42 -6.30
N ARG A 133 2.96 -4.24 -6.18
CA ARG A 133 2.26 -3.82 -4.96
C ARG A 133 1.05 -4.69 -4.65
N VAL A 134 0.27 -5.06 -5.67
CA VAL A 134 -0.87 -5.97 -5.52
C VAL A 134 -0.38 -7.33 -5.05
N ASN A 135 0.67 -7.89 -5.64
CA ASN A 135 1.24 -9.18 -5.21
C ASN A 135 1.80 -9.13 -3.78
N GLU A 136 2.53 -8.08 -3.43
CA GLU A 136 3.02 -7.87 -2.06
C GLU A 136 1.86 -7.86 -1.05
N LEU A 137 0.78 -7.12 -1.35
CA LEU A 137 -0.41 -7.08 -0.51
C LEU A 137 -1.11 -8.44 -0.43
N VAL A 138 -1.29 -9.13 -1.56
CA VAL A 138 -1.93 -10.45 -1.60
C VAL A 138 -1.18 -11.44 -0.72
N VAL A 139 0.15 -11.49 -0.81
CA VAL A 139 0.98 -12.37 0.03
C VAL A 139 0.85 -12.00 1.52
N GLU A 140 0.87 -10.71 1.84
CA GLU A 140 0.68 -10.25 3.22
C GLU A 140 -0.70 -10.64 3.78
N TYR A 141 -1.76 -10.45 2.99
CA TYR A 141 -3.12 -10.83 3.38
C TYR A 141 -3.30 -12.34 3.49
N GLU A 142 -2.69 -13.12 2.61
CA GLU A 142 -2.69 -14.59 2.67
C GLU A 142 -2.03 -15.08 3.97
N GLN A 143 -0.87 -14.51 4.32
CA GLN A 143 -0.18 -14.83 5.58
C GLN A 143 -1.01 -14.46 6.81
N ARG A 144 -1.60 -13.26 6.83
CA ARG A 144 -2.47 -12.82 7.93
C ARG A 144 -3.71 -13.70 8.05
N LEU A 145 -4.33 -14.06 6.93
CA LEU A 145 -5.51 -14.94 6.92
C LEU A 145 -5.16 -16.32 7.47
N LYS A 146 -4.04 -16.90 7.01
CA LYS A 146 -3.55 -18.19 7.49
C LYS A 146 -3.27 -18.17 9.00
N PHE A 147 -2.64 -17.11 9.49
CA PHE A 147 -2.41 -16.93 10.92
C PHE A 147 -3.71 -16.87 11.72
N ILE A 148 -4.71 -16.12 11.23
CA ILE A 148 -6.03 -16.04 11.88
C ILE A 148 -6.72 -17.41 11.86
N GLU A 149 -6.65 -18.14 10.75
CA GLU A 149 -7.23 -19.47 10.62
C GLU A 149 -6.60 -20.46 11.62
N GLU A 150 -5.27 -20.51 11.72
CA GLU A 150 -4.56 -21.35 12.69
C GLU A 150 -4.96 -21.00 14.13
N GLN A 151 -5.06 -19.71 14.46
CA GLN A 151 -5.51 -19.26 15.79
C GLN A 151 -6.96 -19.63 16.08
N LEU A 152 -7.85 -19.54 15.08
CA LEU A 152 -9.25 -19.93 15.23
C LEU A 152 -9.39 -21.44 15.39
N GLN A 153 -8.65 -22.25 14.62
CA GLN A 153 -8.64 -23.71 14.77
C GLN A 153 -8.16 -24.12 16.16
N GLN A 154 -7.05 -23.55 16.63
CA GLN A 154 -6.52 -23.81 17.97
C GLN A 154 -7.54 -23.45 19.06
N LYS A 155 -8.17 -22.28 18.97
CA LYS A 155 -9.19 -21.87 19.94
C LYS A 155 -10.43 -22.75 19.88
N SER A 156 -10.85 -23.16 18.68
CA SER A 156 -11.99 -24.06 18.50
C SER A 156 -11.74 -25.40 19.20
N GLU A 157 -10.55 -25.97 19.03
CA GLU A 157 -10.18 -27.23 19.68
C GLU A 157 -10.22 -27.11 21.21
N ILE A 158 -9.64 -26.04 21.77
CA ILE A 158 -9.68 -25.79 23.22
C ILE A 158 -11.12 -25.63 23.71
N ILE A 159 -11.97 -24.92 22.96
CA ILE A 159 -13.39 -24.75 23.32
C ILE A 159 -14.11 -26.10 23.31
N HIS A 160 -13.88 -26.96 22.31
CA HIS A 160 -14.47 -28.29 22.26
C HIS A 160 -14.02 -29.18 23.43
N GLN A 161 -12.73 -29.15 23.76
CA GLN A 161 -12.19 -29.90 24.90
C GLN A 161 -12.78 -29.41 26.24
N ASN A 162 -12.79 -28.10 26.45
CA ASN A 162 -13.38 -27.50 27.65
C ASN A 162 -14.88 -27.80 27.74
N GLN A 163 -15.60 -27.75 26.63
CA GLN A 163 -17.02 -28.08 26.57
C GLN A 163 -17.27 -29.54 26.98
N ALA A 164 -16.48 -30.48 26.47
CA ALA A 164 -16.57 -31.88 26.85
C ALA A 164 -16.23 -32.12 28.33
N GLU A 165 -15.29 -31.36 28.89
CA GLU A 165 -14.97 -31.43 30.33
C GLU A 165 -16.08 -30.84 31.21
N ILE A 166 -16.68 -29.72 30.79
CA ILE A 166 -17.85 -29.13 31.46
C ILE A 166 -19.02 -30.10 31.42
N GLU A 167 -19.30 -30.71 30.27
CA GLU A 167 -20.34 -31.73 30.12
C GLU A 167 -20.10 -32.91 31.05
N ARG A 168 -18.89 -33.48 31.05
CA ARG A 168 -18.53 -34.58 31.97
C ARG A 168 -18.70 -34.19 33.43
N THR A 169 -18.31 -32.96 33.80
CA THR A 169 -18.46 -32.47 35.18
C THR A 169 -19.92 -32.29 35.56
N ASN A 170 -20.74 -31.75 34.66
CA ASN A 170 -22.17 -31.59 34.87
C ASN A 170 -22.89 -32.94 34.96
N GLU A 171 -22.49 -33.92 34.15
CA GLU A 171 -23.00 -35.29 34.21
C GLU A 171 -22.66 -35.94 35.55
N VAL A 172 -21.39 -35.86 35.98
CA VAL A 172 -20.97 -36.35 37.31
C VAL A 172 -21.77 -35.66 38.42
N HIS A 173 -21.96 -34.34 38.34
CA HIS A 173 -22.77 -33.60 39.32
C HIS A 173 -24.24 -34.04 39.33
N ALA A 174 -24.84 -34.28 38.16
CA ALA A 174 -26.21 -34.78 38.06
C ALA A 174 -26.34 -36.20 38.64
N LEU A 175 -25.34 -37.06 38.42
CA LEU A 175 -25.28 -38.39 39.02
C LEU A 175 -25.13 -38.33 40.54
N TRP A 176 -24.32 -37.40 41.06
CA TRP A 176 -24.22 -37.13 42.50
C TRP A 176 -25.55 -36.72 43.10
N LEU A 177 -26.25 -35.78 42.46
CA LEU A 177 -27.57 -35.33 42.89
C LEU A 177 -28.57 -36.49 42.89
N LYS A 178 -28.53 -37.34 41.85
CA LYS A 178 -29.34 -38.54 41.77
C LYS A 178 -29.02 -39.50 42.93
N ALA A 179 -27.76 -39.83 43.16
CA ALA A 179 -27.33 -40.73 44.23
C ALA A 179 -27.79 -40.22 45.61
N SER A 180 -27.74 -38.90 45.85
CA SER A 180 -28.20 -38.29 47.09
C SER A 180 -29.71 -38.35 47.29
N GLN A 181 -30.51 -38.42 46.22
CA GLN A 181 -31.98 -38.48 46.29
C GLN A 181 -32.52 -39.92 46.32
N GLU A 182 -31.72 -40.90 45.89
CA GLU A 182 -32.12 -42.31 45.89
C GLU A 182 -32.21 -42.87 47.30
N THR A 183 -33.30 -43.59 47.60
CA THR A 183 -33.50 -44.24 48.90
C THR A 183 -32.93 -45.66 48.93
N SER A 184 -32.90 -46.34 47.78
CA SER A 184 -32.34 -47.69 47.69
C SER A 184 -30.83 -47.65 47.58
N GLN A 185 -30.15 -48.37 48.48
CA GLN A 185 -28.69 -48.46 48.49
C GLN A 185 -28.15 -49.10 47.20
N GLN A 186 -28.86 -50.07 46.63
CA GLN A 186 -28.48 -50.69 45.34
C GLN A 186 -28.51 -49.67 44.20
N ASN A 187 -29.50 -48.77 44.17
CA ASN A 187 -29.57 -47.69 43.18
C ASN A 187 -28.45 -46.65 43.40
N LYS A 188 -28.10 -46.34 44.65
CA LYS A 188 -26.95 -45.47 44.96
C LYS A 188 -25.64 -46.06 44.45
N ILE A 189 -25.40 -47.34 44.72
CA ILE A 189 -24.22 -48.06 44.23
C ILE A 189 -24.14 -47.98 42.70
N ALA A 190 -25.26 -48.21 41.99
CA ALA A 190 -25.29 -48.09 40.53
C ALA A 190 -25.02 -46.65 40.03
N ALA A 191 -25.47 -45.62 40.76
CA ALA A 191 -25.16 -44.23 40.43
C ALA A 191 -23.67 -43.92 40.67
N TYR A 192 -23.08 -44.40 41.76
CA TYR A 192 -21.64 -44.28 42.00
C TYR A 192 -20.80 -45.05 40.98
N ASP A 193 -21.26 -46.22 40.52
CA ASP A 193 -20.61 -46.94 39.41
C ASP A 193 -20.57 -46.10 38.13
N GLN A 194 -21.66 -45.42 37.80
CA GLN A 194 -21.67 -44.50 36.64
C GLN A 194 -20.72 -43.32 36.84
N ILE A 195 -20.60 -42.78 38.06
CA ILE A 195 -19.61 -41.72 38.36
C ILE A 195 -18.19 -42.27 38.18
N LEU A 196 -17.91 -43.48 38.68
CA LEU A 196 -16.61 -44.12 38.58
C LEU A 196 -16.25 -44.55 37.16
N ASP A 197 -17.22 -44.83 36.29
CA ASP A 197 -16.99 -45.06 34.86
C ASP A 197 -16.50 -43.78 34.16
N LEU A 198 -17.03 -42.61 34.57
CA LEU A 198 -16.62 -41.30 34.05
C LEU A 198 -15.34 -40.78 34.69
N ARG A 199 -15.15 -41.06 35.99
CA ARG A 199 -14.00 -40.65 36.81
C ARG A 199 -13.56 -41.81 37.70
N PRO A 200 -12.71 -42.72 37.20
CA PRO A 200 -12.29 -43.91 37.94
C PRO A 200 -11.60 -43.59 39.27
N ASP A 201 -10.96 -42.44 39.37
CA ASP A 201 -10.14 -42.04 40.52
C ASP A 201 -10.88 -41.04 41.44
N ASP A 202 -12.20 -40.93 41.33
CA ASP A 202 -13.02 -40.11 42.22
C ASP A 202 -13.07 -40.74 43.62
N VAL A 203 -12.30 -40.17 44.55
CA VAL A 203 -12.14 -40.65 45.92
C VAL A 203 -13.44 -40.58 46.69
N GLU A 204 -14.21 -39.50 46.51
CA GLU A 204 -15.50 -39.32 47.18
C GLU A 204 -16.48 -40.38 46.68
N ALA A 205 -16.60 -40.58 45.37
CA ALA A 205 -17.48 -41.62 44.83
C ALA A 205 -17.10 -43.02 45.36
N LEU A 206 -15.81 -43.33 45.52
CA LEU A 206 -15.35 -44.58 46.14
C LEU A 206 -15.75 -44.70 47.61
N SER A 207 -15.59 -43.63 48.42
CA SER A 207 -15.88 -43.67 49.86
C SER A 207 -17.38 -43.69 50.15
N TYR A 208 -18.19 -42.95 49.39
CA TYR A 208 -19.65 -42.97 49.52
C TYR A 208 -20.28 -44.23 48.92
N LYS A 209 -19.64 -44.85 47.92
CA LYS A 209 -20.02 -46.19 47.49
C LYS A 209 -19.76 -47.22 48.59
N ALA A 210 -18.64 -47.12 49.29
CA ALA A 210 -18.32 -48.03 50.40
C ALA A 210 -19.36 -47.95 51.52
N ASP A 211 -19.81 -46.75 51.87
CA ASP A 211 -20.92 -46.50 52.80
C ASP A 211 -22.21 -47.22 52.37
N ALA A 212 -22.66 -46.99 51.12
CA ALA A 212 -23.83 -47.67 50.57
C ALA A 212 -23.68 -49.21 50.51
N VAL A 213 -22.45 -49.71 50.39
CA VAL A 213 -22.12 -51.14 50.37
C VAL A 213 -22.15 -51.74 51.79
N LEU A 214 -21.77 -51.00 52.82
CA LEU A 214 -21.92 -51.43 54.22
C LEU A 214 -23.38 -51.57 54.60
N GLU A 215 -24.22 -50.64 54.16
CA GLU A 215 -25.66 -50.67 54.39
C GLU A 215 -26.37 -51.92 53.78
N ILE A 216 -25.78 -52.54 52.75
CA ILE A 216 -26.25 -53.83 52.19
C ILE A 216 -25.56 -55.05 52.82
N ARG A 217 -24.75 -54.84 53.87
CA ARG A 217 -23.99 -55.83 54.64
C ARG A 217 -22.93 -56.59 53.85
N GLU A 218 -22.20 -55.88 52.98
CA GLU A 218 -21.08 -56.43 52.21
C GLU A 218 -19.74 -55.79 52.63
N PRO A 219 -19.30 -55.94 53.89
CA PRO A 219 -18.17 -55.18 54.44
C PRO A 219 -16.82 -55.48 53.78
N LEU A 220 -16.61 -56.69 53.26
CA LEU A 220 -15.38 -57.03 52.52
C LEU A 220 -15.24 -56.20 51.23
N TRP A 221 -16.37 -55.91 50.57
CA TRP A 221 -16.37 -55.09 49.37
C TRP A 221 -16.11 -53.62 49.74
N ALA A 222 -16.73 -53.12 50.81
CA ALA A 222 -16.47 -51.79 51.34
C ALA A 222 -14.98 -51.58 51.70
N ILE A 223 -14.34 -52.55 52.38
CA ILE A 223 -12.90 -52.51 52.67
C ILE A 223 -12.08 -52.31 51.39
N SER A 224 -12.39 -53.06 50.33
CA SER A 224 -11.65 -52.95 49.06
C SER A 224 -11.80 -51.56 48.42
N LEU A 225 -13.00 -50.96 48.51
CA LEU A 225 -13.29 -49.62 47.99
C LEU A 225 -12.58 -48.54 48.81
N CYS A 226 -12.67 -48.59 50.13
CA CYS A 226 -11.99 -47.66 51.02
C CYS A 226 -10.47 -47.74 50.89
N GLN A 227 -9.89 -48.95 50.81
CA GLN A 227 -8.45 -49.11 50.59
C GLN A 227 -8.01 -48.53 49.24
N ARG A 228 -8.85 -48.63 48.20
CA ARG A 228 -8.58 -47.98 46.91
C ARG A 228 -8.66 -46.46 47.03
N ALA A 229 -9.68 -45.93 47.72
CA ALA A 229 -9.83 -44.49 47.98
C ALA A 229 -8.61 -43.93 48.74
N LEU A 230 -8.16 -44.63 49.79
CA LEU A 230 -7.02 -44.25 50.62
C LEU A 230 -5.66 -44.37 49.91
N LYS A 231 -5.55 -45.21 48.86
CA LYS A 231 -4.36 -45.21 48.00
C LYS A 231 -4.27 -43.93 47.15
N LEU A 232 -5.41 -43.38 46.75
CA LEU A 232 -5.48 -42.15 45.94
C LEU A 232 -5.38 -40.90 46.82
N ALA A 233 -6.06 -40.88 47.96
CA ALA A 233 -6.01 -39.81 48.95
C ALA A 233 -5.88 -40.41 50.37
N PRO A 234 -4.65 -40.52 50.88
CA PRO A 234 -4.38 -41.08 52.21
C PRO A 234 -5.02 -40.30 53.37
N ASP A 235 -5.32 -39.02 53.16
CA ASP A 235 -5.86 -38.12 54.19
C ASP A 235 -7.39 -37.96 54.08
N ASN A 236 -8.08 -38.85 53.34
CA ASN A 236 -9.53 -38.80 53.24
C ASN A 236 -10.18 -39.38 54.52
N GLY A 237 -10.69 -38.49 55.38
CA GLY A 237 -11.32 -38.86 56.66
C GLY A 237 -12.54 -39.76 56.49
N HIS A 238 -13.38 -39.52 55.48
CA HIS A 238 -14.58 -40.33 55.23
C HIS A 238 -14.20 -41.77 54.83
N ALA A 239 -13.15 -41.95 54.01
CA ALA A 239 -12.68 -43.28 53.63
C ALA A 239 -12.06 -44.05 54.81
N HIS A 240 -11.36 -43.37 55.74
CA HIS A 240 -10.89 -43.99 56.98
C HIS A 240 -12.07 -44.38 57.89
N TYR A 241 -13.05 -43.48 58.05
CA TYR A 241 -14.25 -43.76 58.87
C TYR A 241 -15.00 -44.99 58.35
N GLN A 242 -15.33 -45.01 57.05
CA GLN A 242 -16.02 -46.14 56.43
C GLN A 242 -15.20 -47.44 56.48
N LEU A 243 -13.86 -47.35 56.39
CA LEU A 243 -13.00 -48.50 56.58
C LEU A 243 -13.03 -49.03 58.02
N ALA A 244 -13.10 -48.13 59.01
CA ALA A 244 -13.25 -48.51 60.42
C ALA A 244 -14.59 -49.22 60.68
N CYS A 245 -15.70 -48.68 60.15
CA CYS A 245 -17.01 -49.33 60.22
C CYS A 245 -16.96 -50.73 59.58
N ALA A 246 -16.37 -50.84 58.39
CA ALA A 246 -16.24 -52.12 57.70
C ALA A 246 -15.39 -53.15 58.48
N TYR A 247 -14.32 -52.71 59.14
CA TYR A 247 -13.52 -53.59 60.00
C TYR A 247 -14.25 -54.02 61.27
N ALA A 248 -15.06 -53.14 61.85
CA ALA A 248 -15.93 -53.45 62.98
C ALA A 248 -16.95 -54.54 62.60
N GLU A 249 -17.64 -54.42 61.46
CA GLU A 249 -18.64 -55.42 61.04
C GLU A 249 -18.05 -56.83 60.81
N ILE A 250 -16.79 -56.95 60.39
CA ILE A 250 -16.10 -58.25 60.23
C ILE A 250 -15.38 -58.74 61.48
N GLY A 251 -15.45 -58.01 62.59
CA GLY A 251 -14.84 -58.38 63.87
C GLY A 251 -13.34 -58.12 63.99
N ARG A 252 -12.77 -57.27 63.14
CA ARG A 252 -11.37 -56.83 63.24
C ARG A 252 -11.27 -55.59 64.12
N TRP A 253 -11.49 -55.78 65.42
CA TRP A 253 -11.63 -54.70 66.41
C TRP A 253 -10.40 -53.78 66.51
N GLU A 254 -9.20 -54.35 66.52
CA GLU A 254 -7.95 -53.58 66.63
C GLU A 254 -7.74 -52.67 65.41
N ASP A 255 -8.00 -53.18 64.21
CA ASP A 255 -7.89 -52.40 62.97
C ASP A 255 -8.98 -51.34 62.85
N ALA A 256 -10.19 -51.65 63.33
CA ALA A 256 -11.29 -50.70 63.37
C ALA A 256 -10.94 -49.49 64.25
N VAL A 257 -10.46 -49.71 65.48
CA VAL A 257 -10.06 -48.62 66.39
C VAL A 257 -8.89 -47.81 65.81
N ALA A 258 -7.84 -48.47 65.30
CA ALA A 258 -6.68 -47.77 64.74
C ALA A 258 -7.01 -46.95 63.47
N THR A 259 -8.00 -47.39 62.70
CA THR A 259 -8.45 -46.64 61.51
C THR A 259 -9.41 -45.52 61.90
N LEU A 260 -10.26 -45.74 62.91
CA LEU A 260 -11.15 -44.72 63.45
C LEU A 260 -10.35 -43.58 64.09
N GLU A 261 -9.26 -43.87 64.80
CA GLU A 261 -8.35 -42.86 65.36
C GLU A 261 -7.85 -41.91 64.28
N LYS A 262 -7.43 -42.45 63.13
CA LYS A 262 -7.01 -41.63 61.98
C LYS A 262 -8.14 -40.78 61.41
N ALA A 263 -9.37 -41.31 61.37
CA ALA A 263 -10.51 -40.53 60.92
C ALA A 263 -10.76 -39.35 61.87
N ILE A 264 -10.74 -39.59 63.19
CA ILE A 264 -10.92 -38.58 64.23
C ILE A 264 -9.80 -37.53 64.20
N ASP A 265 -8.54 -37.94 63.97
CA ASP A 265 -7.41 -37.02 63.80
C ASP A 265 -7.59 -36.07 62.61
N ILE A 266 -8.25 -36.53 61.53
CA ILE A 266 -8.57 -35.72 60.36
C ILE A 266 -9.75 -34.79 60.65
N SER A 267 -10.80 -35.30 61.30
CA SER A 267 -11.94 -34.49 61.72
C SER A 267 -12.56 -35.05 62.99
N GLU A 268 -12.60 -34.21 64.02
CA GLU A 268 -13.21 -34.55 65.31
C GLU A 268 -14.70 -34.89 65.20
N ALA A 269 -15.40 -34.44 64.15
CA ALA A 269 -16.81 -34.80 63.91
C ALA A 269 -17.04 -36.31 63.82
N TYR A 270 -16.05 -37.08 63.34
CA TYR A 270 -16.14 -38.54 63.27
C TYR A 270 -16.18 -39.21 64.66
N ARG A 271 -15.75 -38.51 65.72
CA ARG A 271 -15.89 -38.98 67.10
C ARG A 271 -17.36 -39.04 67.50
N ASP A 272 -18.10 -37.97 67.22
CA ASP A 272 -19.51 -37.87 67.53
C ASP A 272 -20.31 -38.88 66.70
N ASP A 273 -20.01 -39.01 65.40
CA ASP A 273 -20.63 -39.99 64.52
C ASP A 273 -20.39 -41.44 65.00
N ALA A 274 -19.15 -41.78 65.37
CA ALA A 274 -18.82 -43.12 65.88
C ALA A 274 -19.53 -43.48 67.18
N SER A 275 -19.91 -42.49 68.00
CA SER A 275 -20.59 -42.75 69.28
C SER A 275 -22.02 -43.30 69.11
N VAL A 276 -22.66 -42.99 67.97
CA VAL A 276 -24.04 -43.37 67.67
C VAL A 276 -24.16 -44.40 66.55
N ASP A 277 -23.09 -44.65 65.80
CA ASP A 277 -23.10 -45.56 64.65
C ASP A 277 -23.27 -47.04 65.09
N PRO A 278 -24.28 -47.76 64.55
CA PRO A 278 -24.53 -49.16 64.87
C PRO A 278 -23.35 -50.09 64.54
N SER A 279 -22.52 -49.73 63.58
CA SER A 279 -21.35 -50.53 63.16
C SER A 279 -20.40 -50.79 64.33
N PHE A 280 -20.36 -49.89 65.32
CA PHE A 280 -19.49 -49.99 66.48
C PHE A 280 -20.19 -50.52 67.74
N GLU A 281 -21.44 -50.97 67.68
CA GLU A 281 -22.19 -51.46 68.86
C GLU A 281 -21.41 -52.55 69.61
N GLN A 282 -20.77 -53.47 68.89
CA GLN A 282 -19.96 -54.54 69.47
C GLN A 282 -18.62 -54.07 70.04
N LEU A 283 -18.14 -52.87 69.66
CA LEU A 283 -16.92 -52.26 70.18
C LEU A 283 -17.16 -51.35 71.37
N GLN A 284 -18.41 -51.00 71.71
CA GLN A 284 -18.69 -50.09 72.84
C GLN A 284 -18.22 -50.64 74.20
N ASP A 285 -18.07 -51.96 74.31
CA ASP A 285 -17.55 -52.65 75.50
C ASP A 285 -16.01 -52.71 75.54
N HIS A 286 -15.33 -52.38 74.42
CA HIS A 286 -13.87 -52.42 74.35
C HIS A 286 -13.25 -51.13 74.90
N GLU A 287 -12.32 -51.28 75.85
CA GLU A 287 -11.64 -50.16 76.51
C GLU A 287 -10.97 -49.19 75.52
N SER A 288 -10.31 -49.71 74.48
CA SER A 288 -9.64 -48.89 73.47
C SER A 288 -10.61 -48.01 72.66
N PHE A 289 -11.80 -48.51 72.34
CA PHE A 289 -12.82 -47.74 71.63
C PHE A 289 -13.46 -46.70 72.56
N ARG A 290 -13.72 -47.07 73.82
CA ARG A 290 -14.29 -46.15 74.81
C ARG A 290 -13.39 -44.95 75.05
N ASN A 291 -12.10 -45.17 75.28
CA ASN A 291 -11.13 -44.10 75.48
C ASN A 291 -10.99 -43.21 74.24
N LEU A 292 -11.14 -43.79 73.04
CA LEU A 292 -11.04 -43.08 71.78
C LEU A 292 -12.27 -42.23 71.49
N VAL A 293 -13.48 -42.64 71.86
CA VAL A 293 -14.73 -41.95 71.50
C VAL A 293 -15.29 -41.14 72.67
N PHE A 294 -15.39 -41.75 73.85
CA PHE A 294 -15.90 -41.15 75.09
C PHE A 294 -14.72 -40.66 75.93
N ILE A 295 -14.16 -39.50 75.57
CA ILE A 295 -13.20 -38.83 76.45
C ILE A 295 -13.96 -38.36 77.69
N ASP A 296 -13.66 -38.94 78.85
CA ASP A 296 -14.11 -38.42 80.13
C ASP A 296 -13.60 -36.98 80.26
N GLN A 297 -14.50 -35.99 80.22
CA GLN A 297 -14.20 -34.58 80.48
C GLN A 297 -13.91 -34.31 81.98
N ASP A 298 -13.39 -35.29 82.74
CA ASP A 298 -13.26 -35.19 84.19
C ASP A 298 -11.94 -34.56 84.67
N ASP A 299 -11.01 -34.18 83.79
CA ASP A 299 -9.69 -33.65 84.20
C ASP A 299 -9.52 -32.11 84.08
N SER A 300 -10.60 -31.32 83.95
CA SER A 300 -10.49 -29.83 83.93
C SER A 300 -11.18 -29.08 85.07
N THR A 301 -11.69 -29.78 86.08
CA THR A 301 -12.11 -29.17 87.35
C THR A 301 -11.26 -29.73 88.48
N ASP A 302 -10.04 -29.23 88.62
CA ASP A 302 -9.39 -28.95 89.91
C ASP A 302 -7.95 -28.43 89.68
N ALA A 303 -7.80 -27.11 89.55
CA ALA A 303 -6.58 -26.36 89.90
C ALA A 303 -6.89 -24.87 90.10
#